data_AF-A0A5P6VS34-F1
#
_entry.id   AF-A0A5P6VS34-F1
#
_cell.length_a   1.000
_cell.length_b   1.000
_cell.length_c   1.000
_cell.angle_alpha   90.00
_cell.angle_beta   90.00
_cell.angle_gamma   90.00
#
_symmetry.space_group_name_H-M   'P 1'
#
loop_
_entity.id
_entity.type
_entity.pdbx_description
1 polymer ?
#
loop_
_entity_poly.entity_id
_entity_poly.type
_entity_poly.pdbx_seq_one_letter_code
_entity_poly.pdbx_strand_id
1 'polypeptide(L)'
;MNKRHKKRRQRRLSIILIIIALVLIAGCGIFYLVGRSGDDEAAEAISNQTSTNIEADSNITNNETKDNVVANTDDDSTLTFEDLSKYSFSFYSGAGGWSDDFNVEKDGYFHGYYHDSDMGDIGDGYPDGTRYYCEYEGHFENIQKIDEYTYKMHMKDINVINNDGEFLADGVKYIPVTPYALNNADEIEIYMPGKPVAEIDDEIKTWLFVGYQEQQDSLENLALVNVNENQGITSYTRMTPKEDAESTYNTYKESYDYYAGLLSEAATTADMVEATSNQIRVSDECLNYIWRLIKYNTDEATFNKALEEQRQWLKDRDAQAAKDSAEYDGGTFASVAYNDTFASMTIKRCEELLKYFK
;
A
#
# COMPACT_ATOMS: atom_id res chain seq x y z
N MET A 1 3.99 23.78 34.19
CA MET A 1 4.28 22.90 33.04
C MET A 1 5.17 23.64 32.06
N ASN A 2 6.43 23.21 31.90
CA ASN A 2 7.51 23.98 31.26
C ASN A 2 7.33 24.08 29.73
N LYS A 3 7.68 25.22 29.09
CA LYS A 3 7.54 25.44 27.63
C LYS A 3 8.22 24.34 26.79
N ARG A 4 9.32 23.76 27.29
CA ARG A 4 10.01 22.60 26.69
C ARG A 4 9.16 21.32 26.68
N HIS A 5 8.38 21.07 27.73
CA HIS A 5 7.49 19.90 27.82
C HIS A 5 6.33 19.99 26.83
N LYS A 6 5.76 21.18 26.64
CA LYS A 6 4.70 21.43 25.66
C LYS A 6 5.21 21.23 24.23
N LYS A 7 6.42 21.72 23.92
CA LYS A 7 7.06 21.53 22.60
C LYS A 7 7.44 20.06 22.33
N ARG A 8 7.89 19.31 23.35
CA ARG A 8 8.14 17.86 23.26
C ARG A 8 6.86 17.05 23.03
N ARG A 9 5.77 17.37 23.73
CA ARG A 9 4.46 16.72 23.53
C ARG A 9 3.86 17.01 22.15
N GLN A 10 3.98 18.25 21.67
CA GLN A 10 3.50 18.65 20.35
C GLN A 10 4.32 18.00 19.23
N ARG A 11 5.65 17.85 19.41
CA ARG A 11 6.51 17.08 18.51
C ARG A 11 6.16 15.58 18.52
N ARG A 12 5.90 14.98 19.69
CA ARG A 12 5.47 13.56 19.79
C ARG A 12 4.13 13.28 19.09
N LEU A 13 3.18 14.21 19.15
CA LEU A 13 1.91 14.10 18.42
C LEU A 13 2.11 14.19 16.89
N SER A 14 3.02 15.05 16.42
CA SER A 14 3.40 15.10 15.00
C SER A 14 4.17 13.84 14.55
N ILE A 15 4.95 13.22 15.44
CA ILE A 15 5.67 11.95 15.18
C ILE A 15 4.70 10.79 14.94
N ILE A 16 3.66 10.66 15.75
CA ILE A 16 2.65 9.60 15.58
C ILE A 16 1.93 9.74 14.24
N LEU A 17 1.58 10.97 13.83
CA LEU A 17 0.93 11.23 12.55
C LEU A 17 1.82 10.91 11.34
N ILE A 18 3.12 11.17 11.42
CA ILE A 18 4.07 10.84 10.35
C ILE A 18 4.29 9.32 10.26
N ILE A 19 4.39 8.61 11.39
CA ILE A 19 4.53 7.15 11.41
C ILE A 19 3.26 6.47 10.89
N ILE A 20 2.06 6.99 11.23
CA ILE A 20 0.80 6.51 10.67
C ILE A 20 0.77 6.73 9.15
N ALA A 21 1.15 7.91 8.65
CA ALA A 21 1.25 8.14 7.20
C ALA A 21 2.25 7.18 6.51
N LEU A 22 3.37 6.85 7.14
CA LEU A 22 4.36 5.89 6.63
C LEU A 22 3.83 4.44 6.62
N VAL A 23 3.05 4.04 7.62
CA VAL A 23 2.38 2.72 7.67
C VAL A 23 1.27 2.62 6.62
N LEU A 24 0.61 3.73 6.26
CA LEU A 24 -0.42 3.76 5.21
C LEU A 24 0.15 3.65 3.80
N ILE A 25 1.26 4.32 3.53
CA ILE A 25 1.98 4.21 2.24
C ILE A 25 2.61 2.81 2.12
N ALA A 26 3.18 2.28 3.20
CA ALA A 26 3.75 0.94 3.19
C ALA A 26 2.67 -0.16 3.12
N GLY A 27 1.51 -0.01 3.77
CA GLY A 27 0.44 -1.01 3.82
C GLY A 27 -0.11 -1.39 2.44
N CYS A 28 -0.39 -0.40 1.58
CA CYS A 28 -0.83 -0.64 0.21
C CYS A 28 0.25 -1.31 -0.67
N GLY A 29 1.54 -1.03 -0.43
CA GLY A 29 2.65 -1.64 -1.16
C GLY A 29 3.11 -3.00 -0.62
N ILE A 30 2.90 -3.29 0.67
CA ILE A 30 3.37 -4.50 1.34
C ILE A 30 2.61 -5.74 0.88
N PHE A 31 1.29 -5.66 0.68
CA PHE A 31 0.50 -6.83 0.25
C PHE A 31 0.64 -7.15 -1.24
N TYR A 32 0.83 -6.11 -2.06
CA TYR A 32 1.02 -6.18 -3.53
C TYR A 32 2.12 -7.16 -3.97
N LEU A 33 3.06 -7.46 -3.07
CA LEU A 33 4.25 -8.24 -3.35
C LEU A 33 4.25 -9.63 -2.72
N VAL A 34 3.42 -9.83 -1.69
CA VAL A 34 3.23 -11.12 -1.03
C VAL A 34 2.20 -11.96 -1.80
N GLY A 35 1.16 -11.35 -2.37
CA GLY A 35 0.15 -12.05 -3.20
C GLY A 35 0.70 -12.68 -4.49
N ARG A 36 1.89 -12.27 -4.95
CA ARG A 36 2.57 -12.85 -6.12
C ARG A 36 3.47 -14.05 -5.79
N SER A 37 3.63 -14.40 -4.51
CA SER A 37 4.56 -15.43 -4.03
C SER A 37 3.94 -16.82 -3.84
N GLY A 38 2.67 -17.02 -4.21
CA GLY A 38 1.91 -18.24 -3.89
C GLY A 38 2.29 -19.50 -4.67
N ASP A 39 2.89 -19.41 -5.87
CA ASP A 39 2.87 -20.55 -6.79
C ASP A 39 4.22 -21.10 -7.28
N ASP A 40 5.37 -20.53 -6.88
CA ASP A 40 6.67 -20.90 -7.50
C ASP A 40 7.62 -21.75 -6.63
N GLU A 41 7.23 -22.23 -5.45
CA GLU A 41 8.11 -23.06 -4.59
C GLU A 41 7.68 -24.54 -4.43
N ALA A 42 6.89 -25.10 -5.35
CA ALA A 42 6.52 -26.52 -5.31
C ALA A 42 6.56 -27.23 -6.68
N ALA A 43 7.65 -27.08 -7.45
CA ALA A 43 7.79 -27.85 -8.69
C ALA A 43 9.25 -28.19 -9.07
N GLU A 44 10.07 -28.66 -8.14
CA GLU A 44 11.30 -29.41 -8.49
C GLU A 44 11.47 -30.64 -7.58
N ALA A 45 10.79 -31.74 -7.92
CA ALA A 45 11.27 -33.09 -7.60
C ALA A 45 10.58 -34.17 -8.46
N ILE A 46 11.38 -34.74 -9.37
CA ILE A 46 11.32 -36.12 -9.87
C ILE A 46 10.42 -36.38 -11.09
N SER A 47 11.06 -36.21 -12.25
CA SER A 47 10.88 -37.06 -13.42
C SER A 47 11.41 -38.47 -13.15
N ASN A 48 10.61 -39.51 -13.37
CA ASN A 48 10.96 -40.57 -14.33
C ASN A 48 9.84 -41.61 -14.56
N GLN A 49 9.46 -41.68 -15.85
CA GLN A 49 9.11 -42.86 -16.67
C GLN A 49 7.96 -43.78 -16.24
N THR A 50 6.96 -43.93 -17.12
CA THR A 50 6.84 -45.06 -18.07
C THR A 50 5.74 -44.80 -19.10
N SER A 51 6.00 -45.22 -20.34
CA SER A 51 5.23 -44.99 -21.58
C SER A 51 4.08 -45.99 -21.83
N THR A 52 3.35 -45.73 -22.93
CA THR A 52 2.40 -46.57 -23.72
C THR A 52 0.95 -46.65 -23.22
N ASN A 53 -0.14 -46.61 -24.01
CA ASN A 53 -0.41 -46.49 -25.46
C ASN A 53 -1.89 -46.04 -25.67
N ILE A 54 -2.11 -45.18 -26.69
CA ILE A 54 -3.10 -45.23 -27.79
C ILE A 54 -4.49 -45.87 -27.59
N GLU A 55 -5.55 -45.10 -27.88
CA GLU A 55 -6.68 -45.33 -28.84
C GLU A 55 -7.76 -44.24 -28.56
N ALA A 56 -7.91 -43.19 -29.38
CA ALA A 56 -8.70 -43.13 -30.62
C ALA A 56 -10.10 -43.72 -30.47
N ASP A 57 -11.12 -42.87 -30.26
CA ASP A 57 -12.36 -43.05 -31.01
C ASP A 57 -13.05 -41.71 -31.31
N SER A 58 -13.33 -41.57 -32.60
CA SER A 58 -14.07 -40.53 -33.27
C SER A 58 -15.57 -40.74 -33.07
N ASN A 59 -16.37 -39.68 -32.93
CA ASN A 59 -17.65 -39.61 -33.64
C ASN A 59 -18.16 -38.18 -33.77
N ILE A 60 -18.20 -37.74 -35.03
CA ILE A 60 -18.92 -36.57 -35.53
C ILE A 60 -20.37 -36.99 -35.75
N THR A 61 -21.34 -36.19 -35.31
CA THR A 61 -22.61 -36.09 -36.02
C THR A 61 -23.21 -34.69 -35.86
N ASN A 62 -23.32 -34.00 -37.00
CA ASN A 62 -24.05 -32.76 -37.17
C ASN A 62 -25.56 -32.98 -36.99
N ASN A 63 -26.25 -32.01 -36.39
CA ASN A 63 -27.57 -31.60 -36.85
C ASN A 63 -27.83 -30.14 -36.48
N GLU A 64 -27.96 -29.33 -37.52
CA GLU A 64 -28.41 -27.95 -37.46
C GLU A 64 -29.86 -27.88 -36.96
N THR A 65 -30.14 -26.98 -36.02
CA THR A 65 -31.42 -26.26 -36.03
C THR A 65 -31.13 -24.80 -35.69
N LYS A 66 -31.45 -23.94 -36.65
CA LYS A 66 -31.42 -22.48 -36.53
C LYS A 66 -32.44 -22.05 -35.47
N ASP A 67 -31.98 -21.32 -34.47
CA ASP A 67 -32.73 -20.19 -33.94
C ASP A 67 -31.78 -19.01 -33.74
N ASN A 68 -32.10 -17.94 -34.45
CA ASN A 68 -31.44 -16.66 -34.38
C ASN A 68 -31.78 -16.00 -33.05
N VAL A 69 -30.80 -15.89 -32.15
CA VAL A 69 -30.69 -14.72 -31.28
C VAL A 69 -29.29 -14.16 -31.51
N VAL A 70 -29.20 -13.27 -32.49
CA VAL A 70 -28.06 -12.36 -32.61
C VAL A 70 -28.20 -11.38 -31.45
N ALA A 71 -27.57 -11.70 -30.33
CA ALA A 71 -27.19 -10.67 -29.36
C ALA A 71 -26.06 -9.88 -30.01
N ASN A 72 -26.43 -8.81 -30.72
CA ASN A 72 -25.49 -7.72 -30.98
C ASN A 72 -25.22 -7.04 -29.64
N THR A 73 -24.19 -7.49 -28.94
CA THR A 73 -23.49 -6.66 -27.97
C THR A 73 -22.36 -5.99 -28.73
N ASP A 74 -22.67 -4.89 -29.43
CA ASP A 74 -21.65 -3.87 -29.70
C ASP A 74 -21.29 -3.29 -28.33
N ASP A 75 -20.34 -3.94 -27.67
CA ASP A 75 -19.75 -3.50 -26.42
C ASP A 75 -18.83 -2.32 -26.75
N ASP A 76 -19.43 -1.12 -26.81
CA ASP A 76 -18.75 0.17 -26.90
C ASP A 76 -18.21 0.61 -25.52
N SER A 77 -17.98 -0.32 -24.58
CA SER A 77 -17.24 -0.02 -23.37
C SER A 77 -15.77 0.18 -23.71
N THR A 78 -15.34 1.44 -23.74
CA THR A 78 -13.92 1.78 -23.90
C THR A 78 -13.15 1.64 -22.58
N LEU A 79 -13.86 1.58 -21.44
CA LEU A 79 -13.26 1.49 -20.12
C LEU A 79 -12.96 0.04 -19.76
N THR A 80 -11.72 -0.23 -19.35
CA THR A 80 -11.27 -1.56 -18.94
C THR A 80 -10.71 -1.55 -17.52
N PHE A 81 -10.52 -2.72 -16.92
CA PHE A 81 -9.79 -2.84 -15.65
C PHE A 81 -8.32 -2.38 -15.77
N GLU A 82 -7.72 -2.45 -16.96
CA GLU A 82 -6.40 -1.85 -17.20
C GLU A 82 -6.44 -0.32 -17.05
N ASP A 83 -7.53 0.33 -17.41
CA ASP A 83 -7.70 1.77 -17.17
C ASP A 83 -7.91 2.08 -15.69
N LEU A 84 -8.73 1.29 -14.99
CA LEU A 84 -8.91 1.43 -13.54
C LEU A 84 -7.61 1.17 -12.76
N SER A 85 -6.73 0.29 -13.26
CA SER A 85 -5.46 -0.04 -12.60
C SER A 85 -4.45 1.11 -12.52
N LYS A 86 -4.72 2.20 -13.23
CA LYS A 86 -3.95 3.45 -13.17
C LYS A 86 -4.32 4.30 -11.95
N TYR A 87 -5.36 3.92 -11.22
CA TYR A 87 -5.89 4.66 -10.07
C TYR A 87 -5.79 3.85 -8.78
N SER A 88 -5.69 4.58 -7.69
CA SER A 88 -5.94 4.10 -6.33
C SER A 88 -7.22 4.75 -5.82
N PHE A 89 -7.92 4.05 -4.95
CA PHE A 89 -9.23 4.47 -4.44
C PHE A 89 -9.17 4.65 -2.93
N SER A 90 -9.78 5.71 -2.43
CA SER A 90 -9.83 6.01 -1.00
C SER A 90 -11.21 6.48 -0.59
N PHE A 91 -11.71 5.85 0.47
CA PHE A 91 -12.93 6.22 1.16
C PHE A 91 -12.61 6.72 2.56
N TYR A 92 -12.95 7.97 2.83
CA TYR A 92 -12.67 8.65 4.09
C TYR A 92 -13.61 9.86 4.24
N SER A 93 -13.81 10.33 5.47
CA SER A 93 -14.66 11.51 5.74
C SER A 93 -13.91 12.85 5.67
N GLY A 94 -12.59 12.83 5.50
CA GLY A 94 -11.72 14.00 5.66
C GLY A 94 -11.56 14.48 7.11
N ALA A 95 -12.19 13.79 8.07
CA ALA A 95 -12.14 14.10 9.49
C ALA A 95 -12.00 12.82 10.33
N GLY A 96 -10.90 12.71 11.08
CA GLY A 96 -10.57 11.53 11.86
C GLY A 96 -9.27 10.88 11.35
N GLY A 97 -8.87 9.79 12.02
CA GLY A 97 -7.67 9.03 11.69
C GLY A 97 -7.99 7.71 10.99
N TRP A 98 -8.95 7.74 10.06
CA TRP A 98 -9.46 6.56 9.37
C TRP A 98 -9.53 6.74 7.85
N SER A 99 -9.31 5.65 7.13
CA SER A 99 -9.55 5.52 5.70
C SER A 99 -9.75 4.05 5.33
N ASP A 100 -10.37 3.82 4.18
CA ASP A 100 -10.37 2.54 3.48
C ASP A 100 -9.79 2.74 2.09
N ASP A 101 -8.62 2.16 1.84
CA ASP A 101 -7.83 2.37 0.64
C ASP A 101 -7.67 1.06 -0.12
N PHE A 102 -7.90 1.07 -1.44
CA PHE A 102 -7.73 -0.12 -2.26
C PHE A 102 -7.26 0.19 -3.69
N ASN A 103 -6.70 -0.83 -4.34
CA ASN A 103 -6.26 -0.78 -5.72
C ASN A 103 -6.97 -1.87 -6.52
N VAL A 104 -7.26 -1.57 -7.80
CA VAL A 104 -7.79 -2.54 -8.77
C VAL A 104 -6.68 -2.90 -9.75
N GLU A 105 -6.57 -4.17 -10.07
CA GLU A 105 -5.61 -4.73 -11.03
C GLU A 105 -6.22 -4.85 -12.43
N LYS A 106 -5.36 -5.12 -13.42
CA LYS A 106 -5.75 -5.18 -14.83
C LYS A 106 -6.79 -6.25 -15.17
N ASP A 107 -6.95 -7.24 -14.30
CA ASP A 107 -7.91 -8.34 -14.42
C ASP A 107 -9.14 -8.16 -13.51
N GLY A 108 -9.25 -7.03 -12.81
CA GLY A 108 -10.35 -6.73 -11.89
C GLY A 108 -10.14 -7.26 -10.47
N TYR A 109 -9.04 -7.98 -10.19
CA TYR A 109 -8.64 -8.28 -8.82
C TYR A 109 -8.43 -6.98 -8.05
N PHE A 110 -8.78 -6.95 -6.76
CA PHE A 110 -8.47 -5.83 -5.90
C PHE A 110 -7.96 -6.30 -4.55
N HIS A 111 -7.16 -5.44 -3.92
CA HIS A 111 -6.75 -5.59 -2.53
C HIS A 111 -6.90 -4.24 -1.84
N GLY A 112 -7.41 -4.28 -0.61
CA GLY A 112 -7.65 -3.08 0.19
C GLY A 112 -7.35 -3.24 1.66
N TYR A 113 -7.25 -2.08 2.30
CA TYR A 113 -6.91 -1.92 3.69
C TYR A 113 -7.74 -0.81 4.32
N TYR A 114 -8.54 -1.17 5.30
CA TYR A 114 -9.21 -0.22 6.19
C TYR A 114 -8.41 -0.05 7.48
N HIS A 115 -8.41 1.17 8.01
CA HIS A 115 -8.07 1.40 9.40
C HIS A 115 -8.86 2.54 10.03
N ASP A 116 -8.98 2.51 11.36
CA ASP A 116 -9.36 3.66 12.19
C ASP A 116 -8.47 3.70 13.45
N SER A 117 -7.84 4.85 13.66
CA SER A 117 -6.88 5.08 14.74
C SER A 117 -7.52 5.89 15.87
N ASP A 118 -8.17 5.21 16.81
CA ASP A 118 -8.63 5.83 18.07
C ASP A 118 -7.48 5.85 19.09
N MET A 119 -6.56 6.79 18.87
CA MET A 119 -5.39 6.99 19.73
C MET A 119 -5.77 7.55 21.13
N GLY A 120 -7.05 7.84 21.37
CA GLY A 120 -7.57 8.22 22.68
C GLY A 120 -8.05 7.04 23.52
N ASP A 121 -8.40 5.92 22.89
CA ASP A 121 -8.85 4.70 23.54
C ASP A 121 -7.66 3.85 24.03
N ILE A 122 -7.25 4.11 25.26
CA ILE A 122 -6.06 3.54 25.90
C ILE A 122 -6.43 2.60 27.06
N GLY A 123 -5.54 1.65 27.37
CA GLY A 123 -5.70 0.77 28.52
C GLY A 123 -4.43 0.07 28.97
N ASP A 124 -4.57 -0.84 29.93
CA ASP A 124 -3.45 -1.61 30.47
C ASP A 124 -2.83 -2.49 29.37
N GLY A 125 -1.56 -2.23 29.04
CA GLY A 125 -0.85 -2.94 27.96
C GLY A 125 -0.97 -2.28 26.58
N TYR A 126 -1.82 -1.25 26.42
CA TYR A 126 -1.93 -0.46 25.19
C TYR A 126 -2.07 1.06 25.48
N PRO A 127 -1.01 1.69 26.03
CA PRO A 127 -1.04 3.11 26.38
C PRO A 127 -1.07 4.05 25.17
N ASP A 128 -0.81 3.54 23.97
CA ASP A 128 -0.67 4.32 22.75
C ASP A 128 -1.91 4.25 21.85
N GLY A 129 -2.98 3.62 22.31
CA GLY A 129 -4.33 3.70 21.71
C GLY A 129 -4.86 2.38 21.16
N THR A 130 -5.98 2.49 20.45
CA THR A 130 -6.64 1.37 19.78
C THR A 130 -6.72 1.64 18.28
N ARG A 131 -6.47 0.60 17.49
CA ARG A 131 -6.54 0.64 16.03
C ARG A 131 -7.49 -0.45 15.53
N TYR A 132 -8.53 -0.04 14.83
CA TYR A 132 -9.38 -0.92 14.06
C TYR A 132 -8.75 -1.13 12.68
N TYR A 133 -8.81 -2.33 12.14
CA TYR A 133 -8.24 -2.62 10.83
C TYR A 133 -8.97 -3.74 10.10
N CYS A 134 -8.95 -3.70 8.78
CA CYS A 134 -9.37 -4.81 7.92
C CYS A 134 -8.40 -4.89 6.75
N GLU A 135 -7.94 -6.09 6.43
CA GLU A 135 -7.28 -6.39 5.15
C GLU A 135 -8.23 -7.25 4.34
N TYR A 136 -8.41 -6.93 3.07
CA TYR A 136 -9.33 -7.67 2.21
C TYR A 136 -8.86 -7.73 0.76
N GLU A 137 -9.36 -8.71 0.03
CA GLU A 137 -9.10 -8.89 -1.39
C GLU A 137 -10.35 -9.42 -2.08
N GLY A 138 -10.43 -9.30 -3.39
CA GLY A 138 -11.60 -9.75 -4.15
C GLY A 138 -11.48 -9.46 -5.63
N HIS A 139 -12.60 -9.55 -6.33
CA HIS A 139 -12.66 -9.26 -7.76
C HIS A 139 -13.90 -8.47 -8.13
N PHE A 140 -13.71 -7.50 -9.01
CA PHE A 140 -14.78 -6.92 -9.81
C PHE A 140 -14.88 -7.64 -11.16
N GLU A 141 -16.07 -7.63 -11.75
CA GLU A 141 -16.30 -8.14 -13.09
C GLU A 141 -17.32 -7.31 -13.86
N ASN A 142 -17.42 -7.56 -15.18
CA ASN A 142 -18.49 -7.06 -16.04
C ASN A 142 -18.63 -5.54 -16.06
N ILE A 143 -17.57 -4.81 -16.47
CA ILE A 143 -17.70 -3.37 -16.76
C ILE A 143 -18.66 -3.17 -17.93
N GLN A 144 -19.69 -2.34 -17.74
CA GLN A 144 -20.71 -2.02 -18.73
C GLN A 144 -20.98 -0.52 -18.74
N LYS A 145 -21.04 0.07 -19.93
CA LYS A 145 -21.41 1.48 -20.10
C LYS A 145 -22.90 1.67 -19.83
N ILE A 146 -23.25 2.64 -18.98
CA ILE A 146 -24.64 3.05 -18.72
C ILE A 146 -24.98 4.26 -19.59
N ASP A 147 -24.14 5.29 -19.53
CA ASP A 147 -24.30 6.55 -20.28
C ASP A 147 -22.92 7.14 -20.66
N GLU A 148 -22.88 8.44 -21.02
CA GLU A 148 -21.66 9.14 -21.42
C GLU A 148 -20.61 9.22 -20.28
N TYR A 149 -21.06 9.35 -19.03
CA TYR A 149 -20.21 9.59 -17.85
C TYR A 149 -20.29 8.49 -16.79
N THR A 150 -21.09 7.45 -17.01
CA THR A 150 -21.35 6.40 -16.03
C THR A 150 -21.12 5.04 -16.64
N TYR A 151 -20.28 4.25 -15.98
CA TYR A 151 -20.18 2.81 -16.18
C TYR A 151 -20.64 2.12 -14.89
N LYS A 152 -20.87 0.82 -14.97
CA LYS A 152 -21.03 -0.04 -13.80
C LYS A 152 -20.19 -1.28 -13.90
N MET A 153 -19.87 -1.86 -12.75
CA MET A 153 -19.27 -3.18 -12.60
C MET A 153 -19.92 -3.89 -11.41
N HIS A 154 -19.68 -5.19 -11.30
CA HIS A 154 -20.24 -6.02 -10.23
C HIS A 154 -19.15 -6.58 -9.33
N MET A 155 -19.43 -6.65 -8.04
CA MET A 155 -18.66 -7.37 -7.05
C MET A 155 -18.83 -8.87 -7.31
N LYS A 156 -17.76 -9.55 -7.73
CA LYS A 156 -17.76 -11.00 -7.92
C LYS A 156 -17.58 -11.72 -6.59
N ASP A 157 -16.58 -11.30 -5.85
CA ASP A 157 -16.20 -11.85 -4.55
C ASP A 157 -15.40 -10.83 -3.73
N ILE A 158 -15.50 -10.95 -2.41
CA ILE A 158 -14.68 -10.21 -1.44
C ILE A 158 -14.40 -11.11 -0.23
N ASN A 159 -13.14 -11.14 0.18
CA ASN A 159 -12.63 -11.97 1.27
C ASN A 159 -11.81 -11.10 2.23
N VAL A 160 -12.10 -11.24 3.52
CA VAL A 160 -11.30 -10.63 4.59
C VAL A 160 -10.15 -11.58 4.91
N ILE A 161 -8.92 -11.05 4.96
CA ILE A 161 -7.68 -11.85 5.04
C ILE A 161 -6.84 -11.58 6.30
N ASN A 162 -7.22 -10.61 7.13
CA ASN A 162 -6.56 -10.40 8.42
C ASN A 162 -6.80 -11.57 9.39
N ASN A 163 -5.96 -11.65 10.42
CA ASN A 163 -6.20 -12.56 11.54
C ASN A 163 -7.48 -12.15 12.30
N ASP A 164 -8.31 -13.13 12.65
CA ASP A 164 -9.58 -12.91 13.35
C ASP A 164 -9.43 -12.43 14.81
N GLY A 165 -8.21 -12.41 15.35
CA GLY A 165 -7.94 -12.13 16.76
C GLY A 165 -7.50 -10.70 17.04
N GLU A 166 -7.97 -10.14 18.15
CA GLU A 166 -7.37 -8.94 18.75
C GLU A 166 -5.94 -9.25 19.21
N PHE A 167 -5.03 -8.30 19.04
CA PHE A 167 -3.65 -8.42 19.54
C PHE A 167 -3.09 -7.09 20.03
N LEU A 168 -2.02 -7.16 20.83
CA LEU A 168 -1.26 -6.01 21.31
C LEU A 168 0.11 -5.99 20.63
N ALA A 169 0.48 -4.86 20.05
CA ALA A 169 1.82 -4.64 19.50
C ALA A 169 2.23 -3.18 19.72
N ASP A 170 3.47 -2.95 20.13
CA ASP A 170 4.06 -1.61 20.28
C ASP A 170 3.20 -0.62 21.10
N GLY A 171 2.53 -1.11 22.13
CA GLY A 171 1.67 -0.29 23.00
C GLY A 171 0.31 0.08 22.39
N VAL A 172 -0.09 -0.54 21.28
CA VAL A 172 -1.38 -0.34 20.61
C VAL A 172 -2.19 -1.64 20.64
N LYS A 173 -3.51 -1.51 20.84
CA LYS A 173 -4.47 -2.61 20.70
C LYS A 173 -5.00 -2.63 19.26
N TYR A 174 -4.91 -3.78 18.59
CA TYR A 174 -5.42 -3.98 17.24
C TYR A 174 -6.70 -4.80 17.27
N ILE A 175 -7.76 -4.31 16.62
CA ILE A 175 -9.08 -4.94 16.56
C ILE A 175 -9.45 -5.17 15.10
N PRO A 176 -9.62 -6.43 14.66
CA PRO A 176 -10.06 -6.73 13.31
C PRO A 176 -11.54 -6.34 13.11
N VAL A 177 -11.84 -5.75 11.96
CA VAL A 177 -13.20 -5.37 11.54
C VAL A 177 -13.44 -5.79 10.08
N THR A 178 -14.57 -5.38 9.50
CA THR A 178 -14.90 -5.60 8.08
C THR A 178 -14.47 -4.41 7.23
N PRO A 179 -14.40 -4.56 5.88
CA PRO A 179 -14.19 -3.44 4.98
C PRO A 179 -15.28 -2.38 5.19
N TYR A 180 -14.98 -1.12 4.89
CA TYR A 180 -15.96 -0.04 4.95
C TYR A 180 -16.41 0.37 3.54
N ALA A 181 -15.49 0.75 2.65
CA ALA A 181 -15.80 1.24 1.31
C ALA A 181 -16.62 0.24 0.48
N LEU A 182 -16.25 -1.03 0.59
CA LEU A 182 -16.86 -2.14 -0.16
C LEU A 182 -17.74 -3.02 0.71
N ASN A 183 -18.15 -2.54 1.89
CA ASN A 183 -19.11 -3.26 2.70
C ASN A 183 -20.42 -3.42 1.93
N ASN A 184 -20.99 -4.63 1.96
CA ASN A 184 -22.28 -4.94 1.33
C ASN A 184 -22.37 -4.56 -0.16
N ALA A 185 -21.22 -4.41 -0.84
CA ALA A 185 -21.14 -4.03 -2.24
C ALA A 185 -21.65 -5.15 -3.16
N ASP A 186 -22.41 -4.77 -4.18
CA ASP A 186 -22.85 -5.66 -5.28
C ASP A 186 -22.67 -4.95 -6.62
N GLU A 187 -23.39 -3.86 -6.85
CA GLU A 187 -23.16 -2.98 -8.00
C GLU A 187 -22.28 -1.79 -7.59
N ILE A 188 -21.22 -1.54 -8.37
CA ILE A 188 -20.38 -0.35 -8.25
C ILE A 188 -20.55 0.48 -9.51
N GLU A 189 -20.97 1.73 -9.36
CA GLU A 189 -20.94 2.70 -10.46
C GLU A 189 -19.55 3.35 -10.55
N ILE A 190 -19.10 3.61 -11.77
CA ILE A 190 -17.86 4.32 -12.07
C ILE A 190 -18.26 5.64 -12.72
N TYR A 191 -18.00 6.74 -12.01
CA TYR A 191 -18.23 8.09 -12.51
C TYR A 191 -16.97 8.59 -13.20
N MET A 192 -17.09 8.85 -14.50
CA MET A 192 -16.00 9.38 -15.30
C MET A 192 -15.83 10.89 -15.07
N PRO A 193 -14.61 11.42 -15.25
CA PRO A 193 -14.40 12.86 -15.35
C PRO A 193 -15.37 13.51 -16.32
N GLY A 194 -15.96 14.65 -15.93
CA GLY A 194 -16.97 15.37 -16.69
C GLY A 194 -18.41 15.08 -16.28
N LYS A 195 -18.67 14.09 -15.41
CA LYS A 195 -20.04 13.81 -14.91
C LYS A 195 -20.66 15.09 -14.29
N PRO A 196 -21.83 15.56 -14.75
CA PRO A 196 -22.45 16.76 -14.20
C PRO A 196 -22.78 16.61 -12.71
N VAL A 197 -22.36 17.55 -11.88
CA VAL A 197 -22.62 17.52 -10.43
C VAL A 197 -24.13 17.55 -10.14
N ALA A 198 -24.92 18.18 -11.01
CA ALA A 198 -26.38 18.18 -10.87
C ALA A 198 -27.02 16.78 -10.97
N GLU A 199 -26.32 15.79 -11.53
CA GLU A 199 -26.80 14.40 -11.69
C GLU A 199 -26.31 13.46 -10.59
N ILE A 200 -25.49 13.94 -9.65
CA ILE A 200 -24.96 13.16 -8.54
C ILE A 200 -25.89 13.30 -7.33
N ASP A 201 -26.06 12.26 -6.53
CA ASP A 201 -26.77 12.34 -5.25
C ASP A 201 -26.01 13.22 -4.24
N ASP A 202 -26.73 13.89 -3.34
CA ASP A 202 -26.11 14.83 -2.39
C ASP A 202 -25.24 14.13 -1.33
N GLU A 203 -25.56 12.89 -0.95
CA GLU A 203 -24.72 12.09 -0.05
C GLU A 203 -23.42 11.68 -0.77
N ILE A 204 -23.51 11.23 -2.01
CA ILE A 204 -22.33 10.91 -2.83
C ILE A 204 -21.45 12.16 -3.02
N LYS A 205 -22.02 13.35 -3.30
CA LYS A 205 -21.25 14.59 -3.38
C LYS A 205 -20.47 14.88 -2.10
N THR A 206 -21.09 14.62 -0.96
CA THR A 206 -20.46 14.82 0.36
C THR A 206 -19.24 13.92 0.49
N TRP A 207 -19.38 12.64 0.15
CA TRP A 207 -18.26 11.68 0.19
C TRP A 207 -17.17 11.97 -0.84
N LEU A 208 -17.53 12.49 -2.01
CA LEU A 208 -16.59 12.89 -3.05
C LEU A 208 -16.00 14.30 -2.83
N PHE A 209 -16.34 14.96 -1.72
CA PHE A 209 -15.92 16.33 -1.39
C PHE A 209 -16.22 17.38 -2.48
N VAL A 210 -17.28 17.14 -3.26
CA VAL A 210 -17.71 18.04 -4.34
C VAL A 210 -18.23 19.35 -3.74
N GLY A 211 -17.73 20.49 -4.24
CA GLY A 211 -18.20 21.82 -3.84
C GLY A 211 -17.67 22.33 -2.51
N TYR A 212 -16.65 21.70 -1.92
CA TYR A 212 -16.08 22.11 -0.63
C TYR A 212 -15.19 23.39 -0.70
N GLN A 213 -14.71 23.77 -1.90
CA GLN A 213 -13.80 24.90 -2.10
C GLN A 213 -14.35 25.93 -3.10
N GLU A 214 -14.91 25.49 -4.22
CA GLU A 214 -15.46 26.35 -5.29
C GLU A 214 -16.71 25.72 -5.93
N GLN A 215 -17.45 26.50 -6.73
CA GLN A 215 -18.58 25.99 -7.49
C GLN A 215 -18.06 25.04 -8.58
N GLN A 216 -18.35 23.75 -8.40
CA GLN A 216 -17.97 22.68 -9.30
C GLN A 216 -19.21 22.22 -10.07
N ASP A 217 -19.21 22.37 -11.40
CA ASP A 217 -20.33 21.97 -12.24
C ASP A 217 -20.21 20.51 -12.74
N SER A 218 -18.99 19.94 -12.71
CA SER A 218 -18.72 18.57 -13.14
C SER A 218 -17.59 17.91 -12.34
N LEU A 219 -17.61 16.58 -12.24
CA LEU A 219 -16.59 15.80 -11.54
C LEU A 219 -15.23 15.90 -12.26
N GLU A 220 -14.16 16.20 -11.51
CA GLU A 220 -12.81 16.38 -12.09
C GLU A 220 -12.06 15.06 -12.27
N ASN A 221 -12.20 14.16 -11.30
CA ASN A 221 -11.51 12.88 -11.25
C ASN A 221 -12.50 11.74 -11.42
N LEU A 222 -12.01 10.56 -11.80
CA LEU A 222 -12.79 9.34 -11.74
C LEU A 222 -13.22 9.09 -10.28
N ALA A 223 -14.40 8.55 -10.06
CA ALA A 223 -14.85 8.11 -8.75
C ALA A 223 -15.61 6.80 -8.85
N LEU A 224 -15.66 6.05 -7.75
CA LEU A 224 -16.53 4.89 -7.62
C LEU A 224 -17.69 5.21 -6.68
N VAL A 225 -18.81 4.52 -6.86
CA VAL A 225 -19.95 4.58 -5.95
C VAL A 225 -20.35 3.18 -5.57
N ASN A 226 -20.31 2.87 -4.27
CA ASN A 226 -20.96 1.70 -3.74
C ASN A 226 -22.47 1.98 -3.66
N VAL A 227 -23.23 1.44 -4.61
CA VAL A 227 -24.66 1.75 -4.80
C VAL A 227 -25.48 1.32 -3.59
N ASN A 228 -25.15 0.17 -2.98
CA ASN A 228 -25.92 -0.37 -1.86
C ASN A 228 -25.81 0.47 -0.59
N GLU A 229 -24.69 1.17 -0.41
CA GLU A 229 -24.41 1.98 0.77
C GLU A 229 -24.50 3.49 0.48
N ASN A 230 -24.79 3.90 -0.77
CA ASN A 230 -24.80 5.29 -1.23
C ASN A 230 -23.50 6.06 -0.93
N GLN A 231 -22.35 5.37 -1.05
CA GLN A 231 -21.03 5.89 -0.69
C GLN A 231 -20.21 6.26 -1.92
N GLY A 232 -19.71 7.49 -1.96
CA GLY A 232 -18.74 7.94 -2.95
C GLY A 232 -17.31 7.61 -2.53
N ILE A 233 -16.54 7.01 -3.42
CA ILE A 233 -15.14 6.63 -3.20
C ILE A 233 -14.28 7.45 -4.16
N THR A 234 -13.37 8.23 -3.60
CA THR A 234 -12.48 9.10 -4.38
C THR A 234 -11.40 8.29 -5.08
N SER A 235 -10.88 8.79 -6.20
CA SER A 235 -9.70 8.20 -6.84
C SER A 235 -8.57 9.21 -6.97
N TYR A 236 -7.35 8.69 -7.10
CA TYR A 236 -6.16 9.43 -7.45
C TYR A 236 -5.29 8.60 -8.38
N THR A 237 -4.60 9.28 -9.31
CA THR A 237 -3.66 8.62 -10.22
C THR A 237 -2.52 8.00 -9.41
N ARG A 238 -2.23 6.74 -9.69
CA ARG A 238 -1.09 6.05 -9.09
C ARG A 238 0.22 6.65 -9.56
N MET A 239 1.15 6.78 -8.63
CA MET A 239 2.53 7.11 -8.96
C MET A 239 3.12 5.99 -9.82
N THR A 240 3.97 6.35 -10.79
CA THR A 240 4.85 5.36 -11.41
C THR A 240 5.78 4.75 -10.36
N PRO A 241 6.33 3.54 -10.56
CA PRO A 241 7.27 2.95 -9.60
C PRO A 241 8.46 3.85 -9.27
N LYS A 242 8.89 4.70 -10.22
CA LYS A 242 9.93 5.70 -10.03
C LYS A 242 9.48 6.82 -9.10
N GLU A 243 8.33 7.43 -9.38
CA GLU A 243 7.78 8.50 -8.55
C GLU A 243 7.47 8.00 -7.13
N ASP A 244 6.97 6.77 -6.98
CA ASP A 244 6.73 6.14 -5.68
C ASP A 244 8.05 5.95 -4.92
N ALA A 245 9.09 5.41 -5.57
CA ALA A 245 10.40 5.26 -4.95
C ALA A 245 11.03 6.60 -4.53
N GLU A 246 10.94 7.62 -5.39
CA GLU A 246 11.46 8.97 -5.11
C GLU A 246 10.69 9.66 -3.97
N SER A 247 9.36 9.60 -4.01
CA SER A 247 8.47 10.11 -2.96
C SER A 247 8.78 9.44 -1.62
N THR A 248 8.81 8.10 -1.61
CA THR A 248 9.17 7.29 -0.44
C THR A 248 10.53 7.69 0.12
N TYR A 249 11.57 7.74 -0.73
CA TYR A 249 12.90 8.13 -0.30
C TYR A 249 12.90 9.50 0.38
N ASN A 250 12.25 10.49 -0.22
CA ASN A 250 12.19 11.85 0.34
C ASN A 250 11.50 11.88 1.71
N THR A 251 10.35 11.20 1.87
CA THR A 251 9.64 11.14 3.15
C THR A 251 10.47 10.46 4.25
N TYR A 252 11.08 9.32 3.95
CA TYR A 252 11.94 8.63 4.92
C TYR A 252 13.23 9.41 5.20
N LYS A 253 13.75 10.15 4.21
CA LYS A 253 14.92 11.02 4.39
C LYS A 253 14.62 12.19 5.33
N GLU A 254 13.45 12.81 5.21
CA GLU A 254 13.00 13.84 6.14
C GLU A 254 12.89 13.29 7.57
N SER A 255 12.35 12.09 7.73
CA SER A 255 12.27 11.39 9.02
C SER A 255 13.67 11.07 9.57
N TYR A 256 14.58 10.58 8.73
CA TYR A 256 15.97 10.37 9.09
C TYR A 256 16.64 11.66 9.58
N ASP A 257 16.46 12.77 8.86
CA ASP A 257 17.05 14.07 9.19
C ASP A 257 16.46 14.66 10.47
N TYR A 258 15.18 14.39 10.74
CA TYR A 258 14.56 14.73 12.01
C TYR A 258 15.27 14.05 13.19
N TYR A 259 15.52 12.74 13.11
CA TYR A 259 16.22 12.01 14.16
C TYR A 259 17.71 12.40 14.24
N ALA A 260 18.35 12.74 13.12
CA ALA A 260 19.69 13.33 13.12
C ALA A 260 19.71 14.67 13.90
N GLY A 261 18.67 15.48 13.75
CA GLY A 261 18.47 16.70 14.55
C GLY A 261 18.34 16.39 16.06
N LEU A 262 17.57 15.37 16.43
CA LEU A 262 17.46 14.95 17.84
C LEU A 262 18.78 14.42 18.39
N LEU A 263 19.54 13.65 17.60
CA LEU A 263 20.86 13.17 17.95
C LEU A 263 21.81 14.33 18.25
N SER A 264 21.78 15.40 17.44
CA SER A 264 22.61 16.59 17.63
C SER A 264 22.28 17.37 18.92
N GLU A 265 21.04 17.27 19.41
CA GLU A 265 20.57 17.92 20.65
C GLU A 265 20.68 17.00 21.88
N ALA A 266 21.06 15.73 21.70
CA ALA A 266 21.05 14.72 22.74
C ALA A 266 22.07 15.03 23.86
N ALA A 267 21.61 14.96 25.11
CA ALA A 267 22.44 15.26 26.27
C ALA A 267 23.00 14.00 26.96
N THR A 268 22.43 12.84 26.66
CA THR A 268 22.80 11.56 27.27
C THR A 268 23.04 10.50 26.19
N THR A 269 23.86 9.51 26.49
CA THR A 269 24.07 8.38 25.58
C THR A 269 22.77 7.60 25.34
N ALA A 270 21.87 7.54 26.33
CA ALA A 270 20.56 6.91 26.15
C ALA A 270 19.72 7.64 25.09
N ASP A 271 19.66 8.98 25.13
CA ASP A 271 18.96 9.77 24.11
C ASP A 271 19.61 9.59 22.72
N MET A 272 20.94 9.48 22.66
CA MET A 272 21.67 9.22 21.41
C MET A 272 21.35 7.84 20.83
N VAL A 273 21.29 6.81 21.69
CA VAL A 273 20.91 5.45 21.27
C VAL A 273 19.46 5.45 20.78
N GLU A 274 18.54 6.12 21.44
CA GLU A 274 17.14 6.23 20.98
C GLU A 274 17.05 6.91 19.61
N ALA A 275 17.75 8.04 19.41
CA ALA A 275 17.74 8.75 18.13
C ALA A 275 18.35 7.90 17.00
N THR A 276 19.52 7.31 17.21
CA THR A 276 20.19 6.48 16.21
C THR A 276 19.45 5.16 15.92
N SER A 277 18.80 4.56 16.92
CA SER A 277 17.95 3.38 16.70
C SER A 277 16.75 3.71 15.81
N ASN A 278 16.16 4.90 15.98
CA ASN A 278 15.11 5.37 15.09
C ASN A 278 15.65 5.66 13.67
N GLN A 279 16.87 6.17 13.52
CA GLN A 279 17.50 6.33 12.20
C GLN A 279 17.70 4.98 11.49
N ILE A 280 18.11 3.93 12.21
CA ILE A 280 18.15 2.57 11.65
C ILE A 280 16.77 2.19 11.14
N ARG A 281 15.75 2.25 12.01
CA ARG A 281 14.40 1.81 11.68
C ARG A 281 13.88 2.49 10.40
N VAL A 282 13.93 3.82 10.32
CA VAL A 282 13.42 4.55 9.15
C VAL A 282 14.24 4.31 7.89
N SER A 283 15.57 4.14 8.01
CA SER A 283 16.41 3.87 6.84
C SER A 283 16.23 2.45 6.32
N ASP A 284 16.04 1.47 7.21
CA ASP A 284 15.80 0.06 6.83
C ASP A 284 14.40 -0.13 6.23
N GLU A 285 13.37 0.52 6.80
CA GLU A 285 12.02 0.58 6.21
C GLU A 285 12.06 1.14 4.78
N CYS A 286 12.76 2.25 4.58
CA CYS A 286 12.98 2.87 3.26
C CYS A 286 13.68 1.91 2.29
N LEU A 287 14.79 1.29 2.72
CA LEU A 287 15.57 0.35 1.91
C LEU A 287 14.70 -0.81 1.44
N ASN A 288 13.96 -1.42 2.37
CA ASN A 288 13.12 -2.59 2.08
C ASN A 288 11.93 -2.26 1.18
N TYR A 289 11.39 -1.04 1.24
CA TYR A 289 10.33 -0.58 0.35
C TYR A 289 10.85 -0.36 -1.07
N ILE A 290 11.94 0.41 -1.22
CA ILE A 290 12.54 0.68 -2.54
C ILE A 290 13.05 -0.62 -3.18
N TRP A 291 13.68 -1.50 -2.41
CA TRP A 291 14.13 -2.80 -2.87
C TRP A 291 13.00 -3.64 -3.47
N ARG A 292 11.85 -3.62 -2.80
CA ARG A 292 10.62 -4.25 -3.25
C ARG A 292 10.14 -3.66 -4.58
N LEU A 293 10.07 -2.33 -4.70
CA LEU A 293 9.73 -1.69 -5.97
C LEU A 293 10.68 -2.11 -7.11
N ILE A 294 11.99 -2.21 -6.87
CA ILE A 294 12.95 -2.70 -7.87
C ILE A 294 12.63 -4.14 -8.28
N LYS A 295 12.42 -5.04 -7.31
CA LYS A 295 12.19 -6.47 -7.56
C LYS A 295 11.01 -6.72 -8.49
N TYR A 296 9.93 -5.97 -8.34
CA TYR A 296 8.68 -6.26 -9.04
C TYR A 296 8.37 -5.33 -10.21
N ASN A 297 9.13 -4.23 -10.37
CA ASN A 297 8.88 -3.23 -11.42
C ASN A 297 10.08 -3.01 -12.36
N THR A 298 11.12 -3.84 -12.27
CA THR A 298 12.25 -3.80 -13.22
C THR A 298 12.41 -5.13 -13.96
N ASP A 299 13.07 -5.09 -15.12
CA ASP A 299 13.40 -6.29 -15.87
C ASP A 299 14.41 -7.18 -15.11
N GLU A 300 14.39 -8.49 -15.39
CA GLU A 300 15.21 -9.49 -14.69
C GLU A 300 16.71 -9.15 -14.70
N ALA A 301 17.23 -8.61 -15.81
CA ALA A 301 18.64 -8.22 -15.91
C ALA A 301 18.97 -7.05 -14.97
N THR A 302 18.08 -6.06 -14.89
CA THR A 302 18.19 -4.92 -14.00
C THR A 302 18.12 -5.35 -12.52
N PHE A 303 17.15 -6.22 -12.18
CA PHE A 303 17.02 -6.74 -10.81
C PHE A 303 18.23 -7.58 -10.38
N ASN A 304 18.72 -8.50 -11.23
CA ASN A 304 19.86 -9.35 -10.91
C ASN A 304 21.15 -8.53 -10.67
N LYS A 305 21.35 -7.47 -11.45
CA LYS A 305 22.43 -6.52 -11.20
C LYS A 305 22.27 -5.82 -9.84
N ALA A 306 21.07 -5.31 -9.54
CA ALA A 306 20.79 -4.67 -8.25
C ALA A 306 21.04 -5.63 -7.08
N LEU A 307 20.68 -6.91 -7.23
CA LEU A 307 20.84 -7.95 -6.21
C LEU A 307 22.30 -8.26 -5.89
N GLU A 308 23.14 -8.38 -6.92
CA GLU A 308 24.57 -8.60 -6.71
C GLU A 308 25.22 -7.42 -5.96
N GLU A 309 24.94 -6.19 -6.42
CA GLU A 309 25.42 -4.97 -5.76
C GLU A 309 24.89 -4.85 -4.33
N GLN A 310 23.61 -5.16 -4.09
CA GLN A 310 22.98 -5.09 -2.77
C GLN A 310 23.62 -6.09 -1.78
N ARG A 311 23.91 -7.32 -2.21
CA ARG A 311 24.58 -8.33 -1.37
C ARG A 311 25.98 -7.92 -0.96
N GLN A 312 26.74 -7.31 -1.88
CA GLN A 312 28.06 -6.80 -1.55
C GLN A 312 27.96 -5.60 -0.61
N TRP A 313 27.06 -4.65 -0.90
CA TRP A 313 26.84 -3.47 -0.07
C TRP A 313 26.43 -3.83 1.37
N LEU A 314 25.60 -4.84 1.59
CA LEU A 314 25.23 -5.30 2.94
C LEU A 314 26.46 -5.74 3.74
N LYS A 315 27.36 -6.51 3.14
CA LYS A 315 28.61 -6.94 3.78
C LYS A 315 29.50 -5.75 4.13
N ASP A 316 29.62 -4.80 3.21
CA ASP A 316 30.47 -3.62 3.39
C ASP A 316 29.91 -2.71 4.50
N ARG A 317 28.58 -2.51 4.55
CA ARG A 317 27.90 -1.78 5.62
C ARG A 317 28.14 -2.42 6.97
N ASP A 318 27.87 -3.72 7.09
CA ASP A 318 27.94 -4.42 8.39
C ASP A 318 29.39 -4.46 8.91
N ALA A 319 30.37 -4.67 8.01
CA ALA A 319 31.79 -4.61 8.34
C ALA A 319 32.21 -3.20 8.79
N GLN A 320 31.73 -2.15 8.12
CA GLN A 320 32.07 -0.77 8.45
C GLN A 320 31.43 -0.33 9.77
N ALA A 321 30.16 -0.67 10.03
CA ALA A 321 29.49 -0.38 11.30
C ALA A 321 30.16 -1.10 12.48
N ALA A 322 30.54 -2.38 12.30
CA ALA A 322 31.29 -3.13 13.31
C ALA A 322 32.66 -2.51 13.59
N LYS A 323 33.37 -2.06 12.55
CA LYS A 323 34.67 -1.39 12.68
C LYS A 323 34.56 -0.07 13.44
N ASP A 324 33.60 0.78 13.09
CA ASP A 324 33.43 2.09 13.74
C ASP A 324 33.00 1.94 15.21
N SER A 325 32.18 0.93 15.51
CA SER A 325 31.80 0.60 16.89
C SER A 325 32.98 0.08 17.73
N ALA A 326 33.94 -0.62 17.13
CA ALA A 326 35.06 -1.24 17.84
C ALA A 326 36.01 -0.21 18.48
N GLU A 327 36.05 1.02 17.98
CA GLU A 327 36.84 2.11 18.59
C GLU A 327 36.35 2.47 20.00
N TYR A 328 35.10 2.11 20.31
CA TYR A 328 34.43 2.41 21.58
C TYR A 328 34.15 1.15 22.41
N ASP A 329 34.85 0.05 22.14
CA ASP A 329 34.60 -1.24 22.78
C ASP A 329 34.65 -1.14 24.32
N GLY A 330 33.68 -1.79 24.98
CA GLY A 330 33.45 -1.70 26.42
C GLY A 330 32.78 -0.40 26.91
N GLY A 331 32.49 0.56 26.03
CA GLY A 331 31.79 1.82 26.35
C GLY A 331 30.34 1.85 25.87
N THR A 332 29.49 2.66 26.54
CA THR A 332 28.07 2.82 26.15
C THR A 332 27.89 3.53 24.80
N PHE A 333 28.93 4.17 24.27
CA PHE A 333 28.90 4.86 22.98
C PHE A 333 29.07 3.92 21.78
N ALA A 334 29.52 2.68 21.98
CA ALA A 334 29.69 1.69 20.91
C ALA A 334 28.40 1.51 20.09
N SER A 335 27.25 1.38 20.76
CA SER A 335 25.94 1.28 20.10
C SER A 335 25.58 2.51 19.28
N VAL A 336 25.95 3.71 19.73
CA VAL A 336 25.70 4.95 18.98
C VAL A 336 26.52 4.96 17.70
N ALA A 337 27.82 4.64 17.79
CA ALA A 337 28.72 4.58 16.64
C ALA A 337 28.29 3.51 15.62
N TYR A 338 27.92 2.31 16.09
CA TYR A 338 27.38 1.27 15.22
C TYR A 338 26.13 1.76 14.48
N ASN A 339 25.16 2.30 15.22
CA ASN A 339 23.86 2.66 14.66
C ASN A 339 23.96 3.82 13.67
N ASP A 340 24.78 4.82 13.96
CA ASP A 340 24.97 5.98 13.08
C ASP A 340 25.59 5.57 11.73
N THR A 341 26.64 4.74 11.74
CA THR A 341 27.22 4.19 10.51
C THR A 341 26.22 3.34 9.75
N PHE A 342 25.53 2.42 10.43
CA PHE A 342 24.54 1.54 9.81
C PHE A 342 23.43 2.35 9.11
N ALA A 343 22.83 3.30 9.82
CA ALA A 343 21.72 4.08 9.31
C ALA A 343 22.16 5.04 8.19
N SER A 344 23.29 5.72 8.34
CA SER A 344 23.79 6.69 7.36
C SER A 344 24.21 6.02 6.04
N MET A 345 24.79 4.82 6.09
CA MET A 345 25.06 4.03 4.89
C MET A 345 23.75 3.55 4.26
N THR A 346 22.79 3.09 5.08
CA THR A 346 21.51 2.58 4.59
C THR A 346 20.69 3.63 3.87
N ILE A 347 20.57 4.85 4.41
CA ILE A 347 19.81 5.91 3.74
C ILE A 347 20.48 6.39 2.44
N LYS A 348 21.82 6.41 2.39
CA LYS A 348 22.55 6.69 1.13
C LYS A 348 22.31 5.61 0.09
N ARG A 349 22.23 4.34 0.51
CA ARG A 349 21.89 3.24 -0.40
C ARG A 349 20.49 3.40 -0.98
N CYS A 350 19.53 3.86 -0.18
CA CYS A 350 18.17 4.15 -0.66
C CYS A 350 18.20 5.14 -1.85
N GLU A 351 19.00 6.21 -1.76
CA GLU A 351 19.21 7.17 -2.86
C GLU A 351 19.84 6.53 -4.09
N GLU A 352 20.85 5.67 -3.90
CA GLU A 352 21.50 4.95 -5.00
C GLU A 352 20.55 3.99 -5.72
N LEU A 353 19.67 3.32 -4.97
CA LEU A 353 18.70 2.38 -5.49
C LEU A 353 17.70 3.06 -6.44
N LEU A 354 17.44 4.37 -6.28
CA LEU A 354 16.57 5.12 -7.19
C LEU A 354 17.05 5.08 -8.66
N LYS A 355 18.35 4.88 -8.89
CA LYS A 355 18.94 4.81 -10.24
C LYS A 355 18.52 3.57 -11.03
N TYR A 356 17.88 2.59 -10.37
CA TYR A 356 17.36 1.38 -11.01
C TYR A 356 16.01 1.58 -11.68
N PHE A 357 15.31 2.68 -11.38
CA PHE A 357 14.09 3.06 -12.07
C PHE A 357 14.44 3.95 -13.27
N LYS A 358 14.04 3.51 -14.47
CA LYS A 358 14.30 4.22 -15.74
C LYS A 358 13.43 5.48 -15.82
#